data_AF-U9T422-F1
#
_entry.id   AF-U9T422-F1
#
_cell.length_a   1.000
_cell.length_b   1.000
_cell.length_c   1.000
_cell.angle_alpha   90.00
_cell.angle_beta   90.00
_cell.angle_gamma   90.00
#
_symmetry.space_group_name_H-M   'P 1'
#
loop_
_entity.id
_entity.type
_entity.pdbx_description
1 polymer ?
#
loop_
_entity_poly.entity_id
_entity_poly.type
_entity_poly.pdbx_seq_one_letter_code
_entity_poly.pdbx_strand_id
1 'polypeptide(L)'
;MNVNDNYLVDLIDRELVCKLPYDNNALSVADWARSRNIDILNGLGLVTLNVEIEAQRLRLKDQRMIHLTSKYIWTSYITPSQKEKFKALAKKANDINNNIRQINAENLNRIFRLNTQDTDIPLINGINFYDDNGGFESLFMPAGNGSSSF
;
A
#
# COMPACT_ATOMS: atom_id res chain seq x y z
N MET A 1 -28.89 -8.49 -8.74
CA MET A 1 -28.60 -7.78 -7.48
C MET A 1 -29.64 -6.68 -7.38
N ASN A 2 -30.53 -6.72 -6.38
CA ASN A 2 -31.56 -5.70 -6.24
C ASN A 2 -30.90 -4.38 -5.83
N VAL A 3 -31.35 -3.29 -6.44
CA VAL A 3 -30.85 -1.93 -6.16
C VAL A 3 -30.96 -1.59 -4.66
N ASN A 4 -31.93 -2.19 -3.96
CA ASN A 4 -32.16 -1.99 -2.52
C ASN A 4 -31.08 -2.58 -1.59
N ASP A 5 -30.18 -3.45 -2.06
CA ASP A 5 -29.20 -4.12 -1.19
C ASP A 5 -27.85 -3.37 -1.10
N ASN A 6 -27.68 -2.28 -1.86
CA ASN A 6 -26.40 -1.58 -1.99
C ASN A 6 -26.47 -0.09 -1.65
N TYR A 7 -26.91 0.23 -0.43
CA TYR A 7 -27.13 1.61 0.04
C TYR A 7 -25.94 2.54 -0.19
N LEU A 8 -24.72 2.00 -0.19
CA LEU A 8 -23.52 2.78 -0.43
C LEU A 8 -23.57 3.48 -1.78
N VAL A 9 -24.05 2.80 -2.83
CA VAL A 9 -24.12 3.30 -4.21
C VAL A 9 -24.81 4.67 -4.31
N ASP A 10 -25.84 4.90 -3.50
CA ASP A 10 -26.61 6.14 -3.49
C ASP A 10 -25.91 7.27 -2.74
N LEU A 11 -24.92 6.94 -1.90
CA LEU A 11 -24.16 7.89 -1.08
C LEU A 11 -22.82 8.26 -1.71
N ILE A 12 -22.21 7.37 -2.49
CA ILE A 12 -20.87 7.56 -3.05
C ILE A 12 -20.93 8.56 -4.20
N ASP A 13 -19.98 9.51 -4.24
CA ASP A 13 -19.78 10.30 -5.45
C ASP A 13 -19.28 9.41 -6.60
N ARG A 14 -20.19 9.15 -7.54
CA ARG A 14 -19.94 8.30 -8.71
C ARG A 14 -18.82 8.83 -9.59
N GLU A 15 -18.73 10.14 -9.76
CA GLU A 15 -17.73 10.75 -10.64
C GLU A 15 -16.33 10.55 -10.06
N LEU A 16 -16.18 10.69 -8.74
CA LEU A 16 -14.92 10.45 -8.04
C LEU A 16 -14.49 8.99 -8.16
N VAL A 17 -15.39 8.04 -7.89
CA VAL A 17 -15.02 6.62 -7.90
C VAL A 17 -14.74 6.03 -9.27
N CYS A 18 -15.23 6.67 -10.34
CA CYS A 18 -14.95 6.26 -11.71
C CYS A 18 -13.65 6.89 -12.28
N LYS A 19 -13.02 7.82 -11.58
CA LYS A 19 -11.74 8.43 -11.98
C LYS A 19 -10.56 7.52 -11.60
N LEU A 20 -9.43 7.67 -12.30
CA LEU A 20 -8.22 6.92 -11.94
C LEU A 20 -7.69 7.43 -10.59
N PRO A 21 -7.30 6.55 -9.66
CA PRO A 21 -6.73 6.95 -8.38
C PRO A 21 -5.41 7.73 -8.57
N TYR A 22 -5.12 8.60 -7.61
CA TYR A 22 -3.86 9.35 -7.51
C TYR A 22 -3.44 10.04 -8.83
N ASP A 23 -4.40 10.61 -9.56
CA ASP A 23 -4.16 11.27 -10.85
C ASP A 23 -3.39 10.40 -11.85
N ASN A 24 -3.68 9.09 -11.88
CA ASN A 24 -3.02 8.10 -12.73
C ASN A 24 -1.51 7.91 -12.42
N ASN A 25 -1.08 8.23 -11.19
CA ASN A 25 0.26 8.00 -10.71
C ASN A 25 0.46 6.53 -10.28
N ALA A 26 1.16 5.76 -11.11
CA ALA A 26 1.44 4.35 -10.84
C ALA A 26 2.31 4.11 -9.60
N LEU A 27 3.17 5.05 -9.22
CA LEU A 27 4.05 4.93 -8.05
C LEU A 27 3.22 5.01 -6.76
N SER A 28 2.32 5.99 -6.65
CA SER A 28 1.41 6.10 -5.49
C SER A 28 0.50 4.88 -5.36
N VAL A 29 0.01 4.33 -6.48
CA VAL A 29 -0.75 3.08 -6.49
C VAL A 29 0.10 1.89 -6.01
N ALA A 30 1.34 1.80 -6.48
CA ALA A 30 2.27 0.74 -6.09
C ALA A 30 2.59 0.79 -4.59
N ASP A 31 2.87 1.98 -4.06
CA ASP A 31 3.11 2.24 -2.64
C ASP A 31 1.91 1.85 -1.78
N TRP A 32 0.70 2.27 -2.19
CA TRP A 32 -0.53 1.89 -1.53
C TRP A 32 -0.70 0.36 -1.48
N ALA A 33 -0.48 -0.34 -2.60
CA ALA A 33 -0.60 -1.80 -2.63
C ALA A 33 0.42 -2.49 -1.72
N ARG A 34 1.67 -2.01 -1.67
CA ARG A 34 2.70 -2.53 -0.75
C ARG A 34 2.31 -2.32 0.70
N SER A 35 1.81 -1.13 1.05
CA SER A 35 1.36 -0.82 2.42
C SER A 35 0.23 -1.75 2.91
N ARG A 36 -0.52 -2.34 1.97
CA ARG A 36 -1.65 -3.24 2.22
C ARG A 36 -1.31 -4.71 2.00
N ASN A 37 -0.06 -5.05 1.69
CA ASN A 37 0.37 -6.40 1.29
C ASN A 37 -0.46 -6.99 0.15
N ILE A 38 -0.85 -6.15 -0.82
CA ILE A 38 -1.55 -6.60 -2.02
C ILE A 38 -0.52 -7.05 -3.05
N ASP A 39 -0.57 -8.33 -3.42
CA ASP A 39 0.38 -8.91 -4.37
C ASP A 39 0.13 -8.51 -5.81
N ILE A 40 -1.12 -8.56 -6.25
CA ILE A 40 -1.50 -8.28 -7.63
C ILE A 40 -2.70 -7.34 -7.63
N LEU A 41 -2.52 -6.15 -8.17
CA LEU A 41 -3.60 -5.24 -8.47
C LEU A 41 -4.27 -5.61 -9.80
N ASN A 42 -5.58 -5.39 -9.86
CA ASN A 42 -6.34 -5.40 -11.10
C ASN A 42 -7.22 -4.14 -11.17
N GLY A 43 -7.90 -3.93 -12.30
CA GLY A 43 -8.74 -2.75 -12.48
C GLY A 43 -9.87 -2.64 -11.45
N LEU A 44 -10.48 -3.76 -11.04
CA LEU A 44 -11.48 -3.77 -9.98
C LEU A 44 -10.88 -3.36 -8.63
N GLY A 45 -9.69 -3.82 -8.29
CA GLY A 45 -8.99 -3.44 -7.06
C GLY A 45 -8.72 -1.94 -6.96
N LEU A 46 -8.46 -1.28 -8.09
CA LEU A 46 -8.34 0.19 -8.14
C LEU A 46 -9.68 0.91 -7.98
N VAL A 47 -10.78 0.35 -8.49
CA VAL A 47 -12.12 0.87 -8.19
C VAL A 47 -12.45 0.68 -6.71
N THR A 48 -12.09 -0.47 -6.13
CA THR A 48 -12.24 -0.73 -4.70
C THR A 48 -11.49 0.30 -3.87
N LEU A 49 -10.25 0.63 -4.24
CA LEU A 49 -9.49 1.72 -3.62
C LEU A 49 -10.27 3.04 -3.63
N ASN A 50 -10.81 3.46 -4.77
CA ASN A 50 -11.56 4.72 -4.83
C ASN A 50 -12.82 4.68 -3.95
N VAL A 51 -13.54 3.55 -3.96
CA VAL A 51 -14.73 3.35 -3.11
C VAL A 51 -14.35 3.37 -1.63
N GLU A 52 -13.20 2.80 -1.25
CA GLU A 52 -12.69 2.88 0.12
C GLU A 52 -12.36 4.31 0.54
N ILE A 53 -11.69 5.09 -0.31
CA ILE A 53 -11.37 6.51 -0.05
C ILE A 53 -12.66 7.30 0.19
N GLU A 54 -13.66 7.10 -0.67
CA GLU A 54 -14.91 7.84 -0.58
C GLU A 54 -15.79 7.37 0.59
N ALA A 55 -15.82 6.07 0.87
CA ALA A 55 -16.45 5.53 2.08
C ALA A 55 -15.80 6.10 3.35
N GLN A 56 -14.47 6.24 3.37
CA GLN A 56 -13.76 6.89 4.48
C GLN A 56 -14.14 8.37 4.62
N ARG A 57 -14.24 9.12 3.52
CA ARG A 57 -14.73 10.51 3.51
C ARG A 57 -16.11 10.61 4.15
N LEU A 58 -16.98 9.64 3.86
CA LEU A 58 -18.34 9.52 4.41
C LEU A 58 -18.40 8.86 5.79
N ARG A 59 -17.26 8.46 6.37
CA ARG A 59 -17.14 7.75 7.65
C ARG A 59 -17.87 6.39 7.70
N LEU A 60 -18.01 5.73 6.56
CA LEU A 60 -18.61 4.41 6.42
C LEU A 60 -17.53 3.33 6.51
N LYS A 61 -17.71 2.37 7.43
CA LYS A 61 -16.73 1.31 7.73
C LYS A 61 -17.14 -0.08 7.25
N ASP A 62 -18.26 -0.18 6.56
CA ASP A 62 -18.83 -1.45 6.13
C ASP A 62 -18.08 -2.04 4.93
N GLN A 63 -17.13 -2.93 5.22
CA GLN A 63 -16.27 -3.57 4.22
C GLN A 63 -17.05 -4.45 3.24
N ARG A 64 -18.13 -5.09 3.70
CA ARG A 64 -18.98 -5.89 2.82
C ARG A 64 -19.62 -4.97 1.78
N MET A 65 -20.15 -3.84 2.22
CA MET A 65 -20.80 -2.89 1.34
C MET A 65 -19.80 -2.26 0.37
N ILE A 66 -18.61 -1.86 0.82
CA ILE A 66 -17.53 -1.37 -0.04
C ILE A 66 -17.25 -2.36 -1.18
N HIS A 67 -17.10 -3.66 -0.87
CA HIS A 67 -16.85 -4.69 -1.88
C HIS A 67 -18.01 -4.85 -2.86
N LEU A 68 -19.24 -4.87 -2.36
CA LEU A 68 -20.44 -4.98 -3.19
C LEU A 68 -20.62 -3.78 -4.12
N THR A 69 -20.43 -2.56 -3.59
CA THR A 69 -20.47 -1.32 -4.37
C THR A 69 -19.38 -1.27 -5.42
N SER A 70 -18.16 -1.66 -5.08
CA SER A 70 -17.03 -1.69 -6.02
C SER A 70 -17.29 -2.61 -7.21
N LYS A 71 -17.81 -3.82 -6.94
CA LYS A 71 -18.23 -4.75 -7.99
C LYS A 71 -19.32 -4.14 -8.88
N TYR A 72 -20.35 -3.55 -8.27
CA TYR A 72 -21.46 -2.94 -8.99
C TYR A 72 -21.00 -1.77 -9.88
N ILE A 73 -20.16 -0.88 -9.35
CA ILE A 73 -19.56 0.22 -10.12
C ILE A 73 -18.76 -0.32 -11.31
N TRP A 74 -17.87 -1.27 -11.05
CA TRP A 74 -17.05 -1.90 -12.09
C TRP A 74 -17.88 -2.55 -13.20
N THR A 75 -18.99 -3.21 -12.86
CA THR A 75 -19.84 -3.88 -13.85
C THR A 75 -20.72 -2.90 -14.62
N SER A 76 -21.29 -1.91 -13.93
CA SER A 76 -22.43 -1.14 -14.44
C SER A 76 -22.10 0.29 -14.88
N TYR A 77 -21.00 0.88 -14.39
CA TYR A 77 -20.71 2.31 -14.62
C TYR A 77 -19.35 2.58 -15.26
N ILE A 78 -18.39 1.65 -15.14
CA ILE A 78 -17.12 1.79 -15.83
C ILE A 78 -17.25 1.30 -17.27
N THR A 79 -17.06 2.21 -18.24
CA THR A 79 -17.06 1.88 -19.66
C THR A 79 -15.88 0.96 -20.04
N PRO A 80 -15.95 0.21 -21.15
CA PRO A 80 -14.83 -0.62 -21.60
C PRO A 80 -13.50 0.15 -21.72
N SER A 81 -13.53 1.37 -22.28
CA SER A 81 -12.34 2.22 -22.39
C SER A 81 -11.77 2.60 -21.02
N GLN A 82 -12.62 2.96 -20.05
CA GLN A 82 -12.16 3.22 -18.69
C GLN A 82 -11.59 1.96 -18.03
N LYS A 83 -12.20 0.78 -18.23
CA LYS A 83 -11.67 -0.49 -17.70
C LYS A 83 -10.25 -0.74 -18.19
N GLU A 84 -9.96 -0.47 -19.46
CA GLU A 84 -8.61 -0.60 -20.01
C GLU A 84 -7.64 0.39 -19.37
N LYS A 85 -8.06 1.63 -19.10
CA LYS A 85 -7.23 2.60 -18.37
C LYS A 85 -6.91 2.12 -16.95
N PHE A 86 -7.90 1.61 -16.22
CA PHE A 86 -7.70 1.03 -14.88
C PHE A 86 -6.77 -0.18 -14.92
N LYS A 87 -6.96 -1.11 -15.87
CA LYS A 87 -6.07 -2.26 -16.05
C LYS A 87 -4.64 -1.83 -16.37
N ALA A 88 -4.46 -0.86 -17.25
CA ALA A 88 -3.15 -0.34 -17.62
C ALA A 88 -2.43 0.30 -16.42
N LEU A 89 -3.14 1.07 -15.59
CA LEU A 89 -2.59 1.63 -14.36
C LEU A 89 -2.20 0.54 -13.35
N ALA A 90 -3.09 -0.44 -13.14
CA ALA A 90 -2.81 -1.58 -12.27
C ALA A 90 -1.57 -2.37 -12.73
N LYS A 91 -1.44 -2.60 -14.04
CA LYS A 91 -0.26 -3.25 -14.62
C LYS A 91 1.02 -2.47 -14.31
N LYS A 92 1.03 -1.16 -14.56
CA LYS A 92 2.21 -0.32 -14.27
C LYS A 92 2.61 -0.38 -12.79
N ALA A 93 1.63 -0.32 -11.88
CA ALA A 93 1.88 -0.43 -10.45
C ALA A 93 2.44 -1.81 -10.06
N ASN A 94 1.90 -2.89 -10.64
CA ASN A 94 2.42 -4.24 -10.43
C ASN A 94 3.86 -4.38 -10.96
N ASP A 95 4.16 -3.82 -12.14
CA ASP A 95 5.51 -3.84 -12.71
C ASP A 95 6.52 -3.15 -11.78
N ILE A 96 6.15 -2.01 -11.18
CA ILE A 96 6.96 -1.31 -10.16
C ILE A 96 7.20 -2.21 -8.94
N ASN A 97 6.13 -2.79 -8.38
CA ASN A 97 6.22 -3.63 -7.20
C ASN A 97 7.06 -4.90 -7.44
N ASN A 98 6.94 -5.50 -8.62
CA ASN A 98 7.74 -6.66 -9.01
C ASN A 98 9.22 -6.31 -9.11
N ASN A 99 9.56 -5.17 -9.71
CA ASN A 99 10.95 -4.71 -9.78
C ASN A 99 11.55 -4.49 -8.37
N ILE A 100 10.80 -3.86 -7.47
CA ILE A 100 11.23 -3.66 -6.07
C ILE A 100 11.44 -5.00 -5.35
N ARG A 101 10.52 -5.96 -5.52
CA ARG A 101 10.65 -7.30 -4.94
C ARG A 101 11.90 -8.02 -5.47
N GLN A 102 12.16 -7.91 -6.76
CA GLN A 102 13.34 -8.51 -7.39
C GLN A 102 14.63 -7.91 -6.82
N ILE A 103 14.74 -6.57 -6.76
CA ILE A 103 15.91 -5.89 -6.20
C ILE A 103 16.14 -6.30 -4.74
N ASN A 104 15.06 -6.38 -3.93
CA ASN A 104 15.17 -6.81 -2.55
C ASN A 104 15.63 -8.27 -2.43
N ALA A 105 15.14 -9.17 -3.28
CA ALA A 105 15.57 -10.56 -3.30
C ALA A 105 17.05 -10.69 -3.72
N GLU A 106 17.49 -9.94 -4.73
CA GLU A 106 18.90 -9.90 -5.16
C GLU A 106 19.83 -9.37 -4.05
N ASN A 107 19.40 -8.33 -3.33
CA ASN A 107 20.15 -7.79 -2.20
C ASN A 107 20.23 -8.78 -1.03
N LEU A 108 19.14 -9.47 -0.70
CA LEU A 108 19.15 -10.53 0.31
C LEU A 108 20.10 -11.66 -0.08
N ASN A 109 20.07 -12.12 -1.34
CA ASN A 109 20.98 -13.14 -1.84
C ASN A 109 22.45 -12.71 -1.75
N ARG A 110 22.77 -11.44 -2.01
CA ARG A 110 24.12 -10.89 -1.82
C ARG A 110 24.54 -10.93 -0.34
N ILE A 111 23.66 -10.52 0.58
CA ILE A 111 23.92 -10.58 2.03
C ILE A 111 24.17 -12.02 2.48
N PHE A 112 23.35 -12.98 2.04
CA PHE A 112 23.57 -14.39 2.35
C PHE A 112 24.91 -14.91 1.83
N ARG A 113 25.31 -14.52 0.61
CA ARG A 113 26.61 -14.92 0.03
C ARG A 113 27.79 -14.35 0.83
N LEU A 114 27.72 -13.09 1.22
CA LEU A 114 28.73 -12.47 2.09
C LEU A 114 28.82 -13.21 3.43
N ASN A 115 27.68 -13.53 4.06
CA ASN A 115 27.65 -14.31 5.30
C ASN A 115 28.20 -15.74 5.15
N THR A 116 28.14 -16.34 3.96
CA THR A 116 28.68 -17.69 3.71
C THR A 116 30.16 -17.73 3.31
N GLN A 117 30.78 -16.60 2.94
CA GLN A 117 32.22 -16.54 2.64
C GLN A 117 33.09 -16.34 3.89
N ASP A 118 32.47 -16.04 5.04
CA ASP A 118 33.13 -15.75 6.32
C ASP A 118 32.83 -16.82 7.39
N THR A 119 32.87 -18.12 7.04
CA THR A 119 32.99 -19.20 8.04
C THR A 119 34.39 -19.34 8.63
N ASP A 120 35.06 -18.21 8.84
CA ASP A 120 36.17 -18.05 9.80
C ASP A 120 36.09 -16.70 10.54
N ILE A 121 34.93 -16.03 10.50
CA ILE A 121 34.64 -14.89 11.37
C ILE A 121 33.67 -15.38 12.45
N PRO A 122 33.98 -15.21 13.75
CA PRO A 122 33.05 -15.51 14.81
C PRO A 122 31.83 -14.59 14.70
N LEU A 123 30.79 -15.13 14.07
CA LEU A 123 29.44 -14.60 14.14
C LEU A 123 29.05 -14.63 15.63
N ILE A 124 28.82 -13.45 16.21
CA ILE A 124 28.42 -13.21 17.62
C ILE A 124 29.61 -13.12 18.60
N ASN A 125 30.21 -11.93 18.70
CA ASN A 125 30.84 -11.48 19.94
C ASN A 125 30.89 -9.93 19.99
N GLY A 126 29.72 -9.31 20.16
CA GLY A 126 29.64 -7.85 20.26
C GLY A 126 28.30 -7.25 20.71
N ILE A 127 27.22 -8.00 20.81
CA ILE A 127 26.03 -7.55 21.55
C ILE A 127 25.91 -8.44 22.78
N ASN A 128 26.61 -8.01 23.83
CA ASN A 128 26.57 -8.66 25.11
C ASN A 128 25.22 -8.31 25.76
N PHE A 129 24.21 -9.15 25.55
CA PHE A 129 22.99 -9.12 26.35
C PHE A 129 23.30 -9.74 27.72
N TYR A 130 24.06 -9.02 28.53
CA TYR A 130 24.05 -9.21 29.98
C TYR A 130 23.26 -8.06 30.57
N ASP A 131 22.06 -8.43 30.98
CA ASP A 131 21.19 -7.68 31.85
C ASP A 131 21.92 -7.41 33.17
N ASP A 132 22.21 -6.15 33.47
CA ASP A 132 22.29 -5.70 34.86
C ASP A 132 22.00 -4.20 34.95
N ASN A 133 20.74 -3.90 35.29
CA ASN A 133 20.22 -2.68 35.89
C ASN A 133 20.63 -1.32 35.31
N GLY A 134 19.82 -0.79 34.37
CA GLY A 134 19.75 0.65 34.15
C GLY A 134 19.19 1.13 32.81
N GLY A 135 17.86 1.09 32.64
CA GLY A 135 17.10 2.13 31.91
C GLY A 135 17.15 2.14 30.37
N PHE A 136 16.12 1.56 29.76
CA PHE A 136 15.72 1.76 28.36
C PHE A 136 15.08 3.15 28.11
N GLU A 137 15.72 4.24 28.53
CA GLU A 137 15.14 5.58 28.43
C GLU A 137 16.12 6.63 27.88
N SER A 138 16.56 6.53 26.60
CA SER A 138 17.07 7.75 25.91
C SER A 138 17.31 7.63 24.39
N LEU A 139 16.58 6.83 23.61
CA LEU A 139 16.75 6.84 22.13
C LEU A 139 15.56 7.38 21.34
N PHE A 140 14.57 7.92 22.04
CA PHE A 140 13.64 8.88 21.46
C PHE A 140 14.07 10.28 21.91
N MET A 141 14.62 11.09 21.00
CA MET A 141 14.17 12.47 20.79
C MET A 141 14.79 13.10 19.52
N PRO A 142 14.08 14.06 18.89
CA PRO A 142 14.25 14.48 17.49
C PRO A 142 15.31 15.57 17.30
N ALA A 143 15.96 15.57 16.13
CA ALA A 143 16.86 16.65 15.73
C ALA A 143 16.08 17.91 15.28
N GLY A 144 16.06 18.93 16.14
CA GLY A 144 16.39 20.32 15.80
C GLY A 144 15.34 21.18 15.09
N ASN A 145 14.63 22.01 15.86
CA ASN A 145 14.08 23.27 15.39
C ASN A 145 14.86 24.41 16.08
N GLY A 146 15.71 25.11 15.33
CA GLY A 146 16.54 26.20 15.84
C GLY A 146 15.87 27.55 15.60
N SER A 147 15.32 28.14 16.66
CA SER A 147 15.00 29.57 16.72
C SER A 147 15.94 30.22 17.75
N SER A 148 16.91 30.99 17.26
CA SER A 148 17.67 31.92 18.09
C SER A 148 16.90 33.24 18.21
N SER A 149 16.81 33.77 19.42
CA SER A 149 16.43 35.15 19.69
C SER A 149 17.41 35.74 20.68
N PHE A 150 17.95 36.89 20.32
CA PHE A 150 18.30 37.98 21.22
C PHE A 150 17.64 39.23 20.66
#